data_AF-A0A356W3B4-F1
#
_entry.id   AF-A0A356W3B4-F1
#
_cell.length_a   1.000
_cell.length_b   1.000
_cell.length_c   1.000
_cell.angle_alpha   90.00
_cell.angle_beta   90.00
_cell.angle_gamma   90.00
#
_symmetry.space_group_name_H-M   'P 1'
#
loop_
_entity.id
_entity.type
_entity.pdbx_description
1 polymer ?
#
loop_
_entity_poly.entity_id
_entity_poly.type
_entity_poly.pdbx_seq_one_letter_code
_entity_poly.pdbx_strand_id
1 'polypeptide(L)'
;MALMTIGKLSGATAVKVTTIRYYESIGLLDEPQRSASGQRLYAGDSVERLRFIRHARDLGFPVSAVRELISLQVEPGRECVLVDQIARRQLDEVRRRLTQLEALEAELKRMIRACEGGKIGSCSVLAALGQHENCLHEQHDGAEVLAGLPSKGA
;
A
#
# COMPACT_ATOMS: atom_id res chain seq x y z
N MET A 1 16.52 23.40 -17.07
CA MET A 1 16.13 22.02 -16.73
C MET A 1 15.45 21.38 -17.93
N ALA A 2 15.73 20.10 -18.21
CA ALA A 2 15.16 19.43 -19.38
C ALA A 2 13.73 18.98 -19.09
N LEU A 3 12.79 19.33 -19.98
CA LEU A 3 11.41 18.87 -19.92
C LEU A 3 11.29 17.44 -20.48
N MET A 4 10.54 16.60 -19.79
CA MET A 4 10.34 15.18 -20.15
C MET A 4 8.91 14.91 -20.60
N THR A 5 8.74 14.08 -21.62
CA THR A 5 7.42 13.52 -21.95
C THR A 5 7.01 12.51 -20.89
N ILE A 6 5.71 12.22 -20.79
CA ILE A 6 5.18 11.27 -19.80
C ILE A 6 5.81 9.87 -19.90
N GLY A 7 6.18 9.43 -21.12
CA GLY A 7 6.85 8.14 -21.34
C GLY A 7 8.28 8.13 -20.78
N LYS A 8 9.04 9.22 -20.99
CA LYS A 8 10.38 9.38 -20.40
C LYS A 8 10.31 9.47 -18.88
N LEU A 9 9.32 10.20 -18.35
CA LEU A 9 9.10 10.30 -16.91
C LEU A 9 8.75 8.94 -16.29
N SER A 10 7.89 8.17 -16.95
CA SER A 10 7.55 6.79 -16.55
C SER A 10 8.78 5.90 -16.47
N GLY A 11 9.64 5.91 -17.50
CA GLY A 11 10.90 5.16 -17.49
C GLY A 11 11.86 5.61 -16.38
N ALA A 12 12.01 6.91 -16.16
CA ALA A 12 12.92 7.47 -15.15
C ALA A 12 12.48 7.20 -13.70
N THR A 13 11.19 6.98 -13.48
CA THR A 13 10.61 6.82 -12.13
C THR A 13 10.09 5.41 -11.86
N ALA A 14 10.07 4.54 -12.86
CA ALA A 14 9.41 3.23 -12.83
C ALA A 14 7.93 3.29 -12.40
N VAL A 15 7.26 4.42 -12.63
CA VAL A 15 5.82 4.60 -12.35
C VAL A 15 5.07 4.47 -13.66
N LYS A 16 4.03 3.61 -13.71
CA LYS A 16 3.21 3.42 -14.92
C LYS A 16 2.58 4.75 -15.36
N VAL A 17 2.49 4.99 -16.67
CA VAL A 17 1.89 6.21 -17.24
C VAL A 17 0.47 6.47 -16.71
N THR A 18 -0.34 5.42 -16.55
CA THR A 18 -1.69 5.52 -15.98
C THR A 18 -1.66 6.02 -14.54
N THR A 19 -0.71 5.56 -13.73
CA THR A 19 -0.51 6.00 -12.35
C THR A 19 -0.02 7.46 -12.29
N ILE A 20 0.86 7.88 -13.19
CA ILE A 20 1.28 9.30 -13.29
C ILE A 20 0.07 10.19 -13.57
N ARG A 21 -0.78 9.82 -14.53
CA ARG A 21 -2.02 10.57 -14.84
C ARG A 21 -2.99 10.56 -13.67
N TYR A 22 -3.09 9.46 -12.94
CA TYR A 22 -3.91 9.39 -11.74
C TYR A 22 -3.41 10.37 -10.68
N TYR A 23 -2.10 10.41 -10.39
CA TYR A 23 -1.51 11.37 -9.46
C TYR A 23 -1.69 12.83 -9.90
N GLU A 24 -1.61 13.12 -11.20
CA GLU A 24 -1.98 14.42 -11.78
C GLU A 24 -3.47 14.74 -11.48
N SER A 25 -4.40 13.82 -11.78
CA SER A 25 -5.83 14.06 -11.61
C SER A 25 -6.28 14.31 -10.16
N ILE A 26 -5.53 13.78 -9.19
CA ILE A 26 -5.79 14.01 -7.77
C ILE A 26 -4.89 15.11 -7.19
N GLY A 27 -4.09 15.82 -8.00
CA GLY A 27 -3.24 16.93 -7.55
C GLY A 27 -2.10 16.51 -6.62
N LEU A 28 -1.57 15.30 -6.75
CA LEU A 28 -0.31 14.90 -6.11
C LEU A 28 0.93 15.30 -6.92
N LEU A 29 0.72 15.53 -8.22
CA LEU A 29 1.70 16.13 -9.13
C LEU A 29 1.14 17.44 -9.63
N ASP A 30 2.04 18.42 -9.81
CA ASP A 30 1.67 19.71 -10.40
C ASP A 30 1.27 19.51 -11.86
N GLU A 31 0.40 20.40 -12.36
CA GLU A 31 -0.03 20.34 -13.76
C GLU A 31 1.19 20.53 -14.69
N PRO A 32 1.45 19.59 -15.62
CA PRO A 32 2.61 19.67 -16.49
C PRO A 32 2.44 20.79 -17.52
N GLN A 33 3.56 21.35 -17.95
CA GLN A 33 3.58 22.25 -19.10
C GLN A 33 3.14 21.50 -20.36
N ARG A 34 2.74 22.26 -21.39
CA ARG A 34 2.36 21.68 -22.69
C ARG A 34 3.31 22.18 -23.77
N SER A 35 3.71 21.28 -24.65
CA SER A 35 4.42 21.65 -25.89
C SER A 35 3.49 22.41 -26.84
N ALA A 36 4.05 23.04 -27.88
CA ALA A 36 3.26 23.64 -28.96
C ALA A 36 2.32 22.65 -29.66
N SER A 37 2.65 21.35 -29.65
CA SER A 37 1.82 20.25 -30.15
C SER A 37 0.83 19.69 -29.13
N GLY A 38 0.72 20.29 -27.94
CA GLY A 38 -0.22 19.90 -26.88
C GLY A 38 0.24 18.73 -26.00
N GLN A 39 1.48 18.25 -26.15
CA GLN A 39 2.02 17.15 -25.36
C GLN A 39 2.39 17.59 -23.94
N ARG A 40 2.11 16.76 -22.93
CA ARG A 40 2.52 17.02 -21.53
C ARG A 40 4.04 16.93 -21.37
N LEU A 41 4.59 17.93 -20.72
CA LEU A 41 6.01 18.14 -20.44
C LEU A 41 6.22 18.35 -18.94
N TYR A 42 7.04 17.50 -18.34
CA TYR A 42 7.31 17.46 -16.91
C TYR A 42 8.72 17.96 -16.60
N ALA A 43 8.86 18.71 -15.50
CA ALA A 43 10.14 19.20 -15.03
C ALA A 43 10.90 18.14 -14.20
N GLY A 44 12.17 18.43 -13.88
CA GLY A 44 13.00 17.57 -13.03
C GLY A 44 12.37 17.30 -11.67
N ASP A 45 11.74 18.31 -11.06
CA ASP A 45 11.09 18.18 -9.75
C ASP A 45 9.96 17.15 -9.75
N SER A 46 9.31 16.92 -10.90
CA SER A 46 8.31 15.85 -11.05
C SER A 46 8.92 14.45 -10.87
N VAL A 47 10.21 14.27 -11.18
CA VAL A 47 10.92 13.00 -10.97
C VAL A 47 11.09 12.73 -9.49
N GLU A 48 11.60 13.70 -8.73
CA GLU A 48 11.81 13.53 -7.29
C GLU A 48 10.48 13.38 -6.55
N ARG A 49 9.45 14.14 -6.95
CA ARG A 49 8.10 14.01 -6.40
C ARG A 49 7.50 12.62 -6.65
N LEU A 50 7.66 12.08 -7.86
CA LEU A 50 7.20 10.72 -8.17
C LEU A 50 7.98 9.64 -7.41
N ARG A 51 9.28 9.79 -7.21
CA ARG A 51 10.08 8.87 -6.38
C ARG A 51 9.62 8.90 -4.94
N PHE A 52 9.36 10.08 -4.39
CA PHE A 52 8.80 10.24 -3.05
C PHE A 52 7.45 9.53 -2.92
N ILE A 53 6.51 9.81 -3.83
CA ILE A 53 5.18 9.17 -3.83
C ILE A 53 5.33 7.64 -3.92
N ARG A 54 6.14 7.14 -4.85
CA ARG A 54 6.37 5.70 -5.02
C ARG A 54 6.87 5.06 -3.72
N HIS A 55 7.92 5.64 -3.13
CA HIS A 55 8.51 5.10 -1.91
C HIS A 55 7.52 5.10 -0.73
N ALA A 56 6.75 6.18 -0.54
CA ALA A 56 5.75 6.24 0.51
C ALA A 56 4.62 5.20 0.28
N ARG A 57 4.20 5.00 -0.98
CA ARG A 57 3.22 3.97 -1.33
C ARG A 57 3.76 2.55 -1.12
N ASP A 58 5.04 2.31 -1.39
CA ASP A 58 5.71 1.02 -1.13
C ASP A 58 5.79 0.71 0.38
N LEU A 59 5.91 1.73 1.22
CA LEU A 59 5.83 1.62 2.69
C LEU A 59 4.40 1.49 3.23
N GLY A 60 3.40 1.48 2.34
CA GLY A 60 1.99 1.31 2.69
C GLY A 60 1.27 2.58 3.14
N PHE A 61 1.88 3.76 3.04
CA PHE A 61 1.19 5.00 3.38
C PHE A 61 0.00 5.23 2.45
N PRO A 62 -1.20 5.54 2.97
CA PRO A 62 -2.34 5.88 2.14
C PRO A 62 -2.09 7.17 1.34
N VAL A 63 -2.75 7.31 0.20
CA VAL A 63 -2.63 8.49 -0.69
C VAL A 63 -2.91 9.81 0.07
N SER A 64 -3.80 9.79 1.05
CA SER A 64 -4.08 10.93 1.93
C SER A 64 -2.86 11.34 2.78
N ALA A 65 -2.16 10.38 3.40
CA ALA A 65 -0.94 10.64 4.16
C ALA A 65 0.19 11.12 3.25
N VAL A 66 0.33 10.54 2.05
CA VAL A 66 1.33 11.01 1.06
C VAL A 66 1.09 12.47 0.67
N ARG A 67 -0.17 12.87 0.49
CA ARG A 67 -0.54 14.27 0.23
C ARG A 67 -0.11 15.19 1.36
N GLU A 68 -0.40 14.79 2.59
CA GLU A 68 -0.05 15.55 3.80
C GLU A 68 1.48 15.73 3.88
N LEU A 69 2.25 14.65 3.72
CA LEU A 69 3.71 14.70 3.71
C LEU A 69 4.26 15.61 2.61
N ILE A 70 3.69 15.55 1.41
CA ILE A 70 4.08 16.42 0.30
C ILE A 70 3.79 17.90 0.61
N SER A 71 2.67 18.22 1.25
CA SER A 71 2.37 19.60 1.65
C SER A 71 3.35 20.13 2.69
N LEU A 72 3.81 19.29 3.61
CA LEU A 72 4.78 19.67 4.65
C LEU A 72 6.18 19.93 4.07
N GLN A 73 6.56 19.29 2.96
CA GLN A 73 7.85 19.54 2.30
C GLN A 73 7.98 20.95 1.71
N VAL A 74 6.87 21.63 1.44
CA VAL A 74 6.86 22.99 0.87
C VAL A 74 7.29 24.04 1.92
N GLU A 75 7.32 23.67 3.21
CA GLU A 75 7.70 24.55 4.32
C GLU A 75 8.92 24.00 5.09
N PRO A 76 10.17 24.13 4.59
CA PRO A 76 11.35 23.51 5.20
C PRO A 76 11.67 23.97 6.64
N GLY A 77 11.14 25.11 7.06
CA GLY A 77 11.30 25.65 8.42
C GLY A 77 10.28 25.14 9.43
N ARG A 78 9.32 24.31 9.02
CA ARG A 78 8.28 23.78 9.89
C ARG A 78 8.80 22.63 10.74
N GLU A 79 8.32 22.54 11.98
CA GLU A 79 8.68 21.45 12.88
C GLU A 79 8.21 20.09 12.31
N CYS A 80 9.07 19.07 12.44
CA CYS A 80 8.81 17.73 11.90
C CYS A 80 7.81 16.90 12.73
N VAL A 81 7.17 17.50 13.76
CA VAL A 81 6.24 16.82 14.67
C VAL A 81 5.09 16.14 13.89
N LEU A 82 4.53 16.81 12.88
CA LEU A 82 3.46 16.23 12.06
C LEU A 82 3.95 15.05 11.20
N VAL A 83 5.18 15.13 10.69
CA VAL A 83 5.81 14.04 9.92
C VAL A 83 6.00 12.80 10.80
N ASP A 84 6.52 12.99 12.02
CA ASP A 84 6.67 11.93 13.01
C ASP A 84 5.32 11.27 13.37
N GLN A 85 4.27 12.08 13.58
CA GLN A 85 2.92 11.56 13.85
C GLN A 85 2.36 10.73 12.69
N ILE A 86 2.55 11.16 11.43
CA ILE A 86 2.15 10.39 10.25
C ILE A 86 2.87 9.05 10.21
N ALA A 87 4.19 9.03 10.46
CA ALA A 87 4.99 7.81 10.47
C ALA A 87 4.56 6.85 11.59
N ARG A 88 4.29 7.35 12.81
CA ARG A 88 3.81 6.54 13.94
C ARG A 88 2.46 5.89 13.65
N ARG A 89 1.50 6.65 13.09
CA ARG A 89 0.20 6.09 12.69
C ARG A 89 0.35 4.93 11.70
N GLN A 90 1.25 5.06 10.73
CA GLN A 90 1.51 3.98 9.78
C GLN A 90 2.16 2.76 10.46
N LEU A 91 3.09 2.98 11.40
CA LEU A 91 3.70 1.90 12.18
C LEU A 91 2.66 1.14 13.01
N ASP A 92 1.74 1.86 13.65
CA ASP A 92 0.68 1.24 14.46
C ASP A 92 -0.28 0.41 13.60
N GLU A 93 -0.62 0.88 12.40
CA GLU A 93 -1.40 0.11 11.43
C GLU A 93 -0.67 -1.17 10.97
N VAL A 94 0.65 -1.08 10.72
CA VAL A 94 1.47 -2.26 10.38
C VAL A 94 1.47 -3.27 11.53
N ARG A 95 1.63 -2.81 12.77
CA ARG A 95 1.60 -3.67 13.96
C ARG A 95 0.24 -4.34 14.15
N ARG A 96 -0.85 -3.60 13.96
CA ARG A 96 -2.21 -4.14 14.01
C ARG A 96 -2.39 -5.29 13.02
N ARG A 97 -1.95 -5.10 11.76
CA ARG A 97 -2.00 -6.14 10.73
C ARG A 97 -1.12 -7.35 11.06
N LEU A 98 0.05 -7.12 11.65
CA LEU A 98 0.93 -8.21 12.08
C LEU A 98 0.24 -9.08 13.13
N THR A 99 -0.36 -8.48 14.15
CA THR A 99 -1.11 -9.23 15.17
C THR A 99 -2.27 -10.04 14.57
N GLN A 100 -3.00 -9.48 13.61
CA GLN A 100 -4.07 -10.21 12.91
C GLN A 100 -3.52 -11.38 12.07
N LEU A 101 -2.38 -11.18 11.37
CA LEU A 101 -1.71 -12.24 10.62
C LEU A 101 -1.20 -13.36 11.52
N GLU A 102 -0.63 -13.02 12.68
CA GLU A 102 -0.17 -14.00 13.67
C GLU A 102 -1.33 -14.84 14.23
N ALA A 103 -2.48 -14.21 14.51
CA ALA A 103 -3.68 -14.92 14.96
C ALA A 103 -4.22 -15.87 13.88
N LEU A 104 -4.26 -15.41 12.62
CA LEU A 104 -4.67 -16.24 11.48
C LEU A 104 -3.69 -17.40 11.24
N GLU A 105 -2.39 -17.16 11.37
CA GLU A 105 -1.38 -18.22 11.23
C GLU A 105 -1.54 -19.29 12.33
N ALA A 106 -1.77 -18.87 13.58
CA ALA A 106 -2.00 -19.76 14.70
C ALA A 106 -3.24 -20.65 14.49
N GLU A 107 -4.31 -20.05 13.96
CA GLU A 107 -5.56 -20.72 13.59
C GLU A 107 -5.33 -21.83 12.54
N LEU A 108 -4.69 -21.47 11.42
CA LEU A 108 -4.36 -22.41 10.35
C LEU A 108 -3.42 -23.52 10.84
N LYS A 109 -2.42 -23.20 11.65
CA LYS A 109 -1.52 -24.18 12.27
C LYS A 109 -2.28 -25.18 13.14
N ARG A 110 -3.27 -24.73 13.93
CA ARG A 110 -4.10 -25.64 14.75
C ARG A 110 -4.92 -26.57 13.86
N MET A 111 -5.60 -26.04 12.84
CA MET A 111 -6.42 -26.84 11.92
C MET A 111 -5.61 -27.93 11.24
N ILE A 112 -4.39 -27.60 10.79
CA ILE A 112 -3.47 -28.55 10.16
C ILE A 112 -3.02 -29.62 11.17
N ARG A 113 -2.64 -29.22 12.39
CA ARG A 113 -2.20 -30.15 13.44
C ARG A 113 -3.30 -31.11 13.91
N ALA A 114 -4.55 -30.66 13.93
CA ALA A 114 -5.70 -31.46 14.32
C ALA A 114 -6.11 -32.50 13.26
N CYS A 115 -5.55 -32.42 12.06
CA CYS A 115 -5.84 -33.33 10.96
C CYS A 115 -4.76 -34.42 10.86
N GLU A 116 -5.12 -35.66 11.15
CA GLU A 116 -4.24 -36.83 11.00
C GLU A 116 -4.28 -37.42 9.57
N GLY A 117 -5.07 -36.82 8.67
CA GLY A 117 -5.40 -37.38 7.36
C GLY A 117 -6.51 -38.44 7.41
N GLY A 118 -6.79 -39.08 6.27
CA GLY A 118 -7.83 -40.12 6.17
C GLY A 118 -9.01 -39.72 5.28
N LYS A 119 -10.25 -39.98 5.74
CA LYS A 119 -11.46 -39.74 4.94
C LYS A 119 -11.98 -38.33 5.13
N ILE A 120 -12.54 -37.74 4.07
CA ILE A 120 -13.14 -36.39 4.10
C ILE A 120 -14.23 -36.26 5.18
N GLY A 121 -15.03 -37.31 5.41
CA GLY A 121 -16.09 -37.30 6.41
C GLY A 121 -15.62 -37.18 7.87
N SER A 122 -14.32 -37.35 8.14
CA SER A 122 -13.70 -37.19 9.47
C SER A 122 -12.60 -36.12 9.46
N CYS A 123 -12.61 -35.22 8.47
CA CYS A 123 -11.56 -34.21 8.31
C CYS A 123 -11.75 -33.06 9.31
N SER A 124 -10.84 -32.97 10.28
CA SER A 124 -10.83 -31.91 11.31
C SER A 124 -10.73 -30.49 10.72
N VAL A 125 -10.10 -30.33 9.55
CA VAL A 125 -10.02 -29.04 8.83
C VAL A 125 -11.39 -28.60 8.33
N LEU A 126 -12.15 -29.51 7.69
CA LEU A 126 -13.49 -29.20 7.19
C LEU A 126 -14.46 -28.97 8.34
N ALA A 127 -14.33 -29.73 9.43
CA ALA A 127 -15.11 -29.52 10.65
C ALA A 127 -14.87 -28.11 11.24
N ALA A 128 -13.60 -27.70 11.37
CA ALA A 128 -13.25 -26.36 11.86
C ALA A 128 -13.78 -25.23 10.96
N LEU A 129 -13.70 -25.39 9.63
CA LEU A 129 -14.24 -24.41 8.68
C LEU A 129 -15.77 -24.33 8.71
N GLY A 130 -16.45 -25.43 9.02
CA GLY A 130 -17.92 -25.48 9.13
C GLY A 130 -18.47 -24.90 10.43
N GLN A 131 -17.62 -24.67 11.44
CA GLN A 131 -18.02 -24.30 12.79
C GLN A 131 -17.04 -23.26 13.38
N HIS A 132 -17.36 -21.97 13.21
CA HIS A 132 -16.51 -20.87 13.70
C HIS A 132 -16.32 -20.87 15.22
N GLU A 133 -17.20 -21.53 15.97
CA GLU A 133 -17.06 -21.77 17.42
C GLU A 133 -15.83 -22.62 17.80
N ASN A 134 -15.22 -23.31 16.83
CA ASN A 134 -13.98 -24.07 17.03
C ASN A 134 -12.70 -23.23 16.82
N CYS A 135 -12.84 -21.93 16.51
CA CYS A 135 -11.72 -21.02 16.30
C CYS A 135 -11.09 -20.55 17.64
N LEU A 136 -9.78 -20.29 17.65
CA LEU A 136 -9.08 -19.82 18.85
C LEU A 136 -9.32 -18.33 19.13
N HIS A 137 -9.67 -17.55 18.11
CA HIS A 137 -9.96 -16.13 18.26
C HIS A 137 -11.31 -15.83 17.59
N GLU A 138 -12.09 -14.90 18.17
CA GLU A 138 -13.40 -14.54 17.60
C GLU A 138 -13.26 -13.66 16.34
N GLN A 139 -12.10 -13.03 16.15
CA GLN A 139 -11.81 -12.13 15.04
C GLN A 139 -10.53 -12.59 14.35
N HIS A 140 -10.68 -13.13 13.15
CA HIS A 140 -9.56 -13.53 12.31
C HIS A 140 -9.34 -12.59 11.12
N ASP A 141 -10.30 -11.71 10.79
CA ASP A 141 -10.32 -10.71 9.69
C ASP A 141 -9.52 -11.10 8.43
N GLY A 142 -9.39 -12.39 8.14
CA GLY A 142 -8.35 -12.90 7.26
C GLY A 142 -8.55 -12.43 5.83
N ALA A 143 -9.82 -12.28 5.44
CA ALA A 143 -10.20 -11.69 4.17
C ALA A 143 -9.72 -10.23 4.04
N GLU A 144 -9.89 -9.41 5.07
CA GLU A 144 -9.48 -7.99 5.05
C GLU A 144 -7.96 -7.83 5.12
N VAL A 145 -7.32 -8.62 5.98
CA VAL A 145 -5.87 -8.61 6.20
C VAL A 145 -5.12 -9.04 4.93
N LEU A 146 -5.63 -10.07 4.23
CA LEU A 146 -5.01 -10.57 3.01
C LEU A 146 -5.40 -9.74 1.77
N ALA A 147 -6.59 -9.16 1.71
CA ALA A 147 -7.00 -8.27 0.61
C ALA A 147 -6.22 -6.94 0.58
N GLY A 148 -5.72 -6.49 1.73
CA GLY A 148 -4.92 -5.27 1.86
C GLY A 148 -3.45 -5.41 1.43
N LEU A 149 -3.00 -6.60 1.05
CA LEU A 149 -1.62 -6.84 0.59
C LEU A 149 -1.50 -6.51 -0.91
N PRO A 150 -0.45 -5.77 -1.32
CA PRO A 150 -0.21 -5.56 -2.74
C PRO A 150 0.02 -6.92 -3.42
N SER A 151 -0.92 -7.32 -4.28
CA SER A 151 -0.75 -8.50 -5.14
C SER A 151 0.45 -8.24 -6.05
N LYS A 152 1.56 -8.95 -5.84
CA LYS A 152 2.65 -9.00 -6.82
C LYS A 152 2.12 -9.71 -8.07
N GLY A 153 1.55 -8.96 -9.02
CA GLY A 153 1.16 -9.49 -10.33
C GLY A 153 -0.11 -8.88 -10.90
N ALA A 154 0.02 -7.74 -11.58
CA ALA A 154 -0.76 -7.33 -12.74
C ALA A 154 -0.04 -6.20 -13.52
#